data_AF-A0A7H4PFT5-F1
#
_entry.id   AF-A0A7H4PFT5-F1
#
_cell.length_a   1.000
_cell.length_b   1.000
_cell.length_c   1.000
_cell.angle_alpha   90.00
_cell.angle_beta   90.00
_cell.angle_gamma   90.00
#
_symmetry.space_group_name_H-M   'P 1'
#
loop_
_entity.id
_entity.type
_entity.pdbx_description
1 polymer ?
#
loop_
_entity_poly.entity_id
_entity_poly.type
_entity_poly.pdbx_seq_one_letter_code
_entity_poly.pdbx_strand_id
1 'polypeptide(L)'
;MSLRALATVVVTTVMMLPHAWADTAWESYKSRFMMPDGRIIDTGNGNVSHTEGQGFAMLLAVANNDRPAFDKLWQWTDKTLRNKDNGLFYWRYNPVAPNPVADKNDATDGDTLIAWALLRAQQQWHEKSYGSASDAITASLLKSTVVTFAGRQVMLPGAKGFYLNDHLNLNPSYFIFPAWQAFAARTHLTAWRKLQSDGQALLGNMAWGKSQLPSDWVALRADGKMEPAKEWPTRMSFDAIRIPLYVYWSDPKSSLLTPVEKLVPALSASADAGVDKREYR
;
A
#
# COMPACT_ATOMS: atom_id res chain seq x y z
N MET A 1 -16.61 -54.39 -13.84
CA MET A 1 -16.60 -53.21 -12.95
C MET A 1 -16.75 -51.98 -13.83
N SER A 2 -17.86 -51.25 -13.71
CA SER A 2 -18.26 -50.23 -14.68
C SER A 2 -17.49 -48.92 -14.52
N LEU A 3 -17.35 -48.19 -15.63
CA LEU A 3 -16.69 -46.89 -15.82
C LEU A 3 -17.23 -45.72 -14.94
N ARG A 4 -17.92 -45.99 -13.84
CA ARG A 4 -18.52 -44.98 -12.95
C ARG A 4 -17.72 -44.67 -11.68
N ALA A 5 -16.54 -45.27 -11.49
CA ALA A 5 -15.73 -45.08 -10.28
C ALA A 5 -14.55 -44.10 -10.42
N LEU A 6 -14.29 -43.53 -11.61
CA LEU A 6 -13.15 -42.61 -11.83
C LEU A 6 -13.52 -41.12 -11.81
N ALA A 7 -14.79 -40.76 -11.65
CA ALA A 7 -15.25 -39.37 -11.71
C ALA A 7 -15.33 -38.66 -10.34
N THR A 8 -15.02 -39.34 -9.23
CA THR A 8 -15.18 -38.78 -7.87
C THR A 8 -13.86 -38.38 -7.19
N VAL A 9 -12.70 -38.58 -7.83
CA VAL A 9 -11.38 -38.28 -7.22
C VAL A 9 -10.69 -37.04 -7.83
N VAL A 10 -11.17 -36.51 -8.95
CA VAL A 10 -10.52 -35.37 -9.62
C VAL A 10 -11.16 -34.01 -9.26
N VAL A 11 -12.39 -34.00 -8.73
CA VAL A 11 -13.09 -32.76 -8.37
C VAL A 11 -12.70 -32.23 -6.98
N THR A 12 -12.13 -33.06 -6.11
CA THR A 12 -11.67 -32.64 -4.77
C THR A 12 -10.27 -32.02 -4.78
N THR A 13 -9.44 -32.31 -5.79
CA THR A 13 -8.04 -31.86 -5.82
C THR A 13 -7.90 -30.40 -6.29
N VAL A 14 -8.88 -29.87 -7.02
CA VAL A 14 -8.77 -28.50 -7.59
C VAL A 14 -9.17 -27.41 -6.58
N MET A 15 -9.94 -27.74 -5.54
CA MET A 15 -10.28 -26.78 -4.48
C MET A 15 -9.22 -26.65 -3.37
N MET A 16 -8.26 -27.59 -3.27
CA MET A 16 -7.18 -27.54 -2.27
C MET A 16 -5.90 -26.83 -2.75
N LEU A 17 -5.76 -26.56 -4.04
CA LEU A 17 -4.54 -25.97 -4.63
C LEU A 17 -4.27 -24.50 -4.25
N PRO A 18 -5.27 -23.61 -4.06
CA PRO A 18 -4.99 -22.22 -3.70
C PRO A 18 -4.47 -22.05 -2.27
N HIS A 19 -4.93 -22.90 -1.32
CA HIS A 19 -4.53 -22.78 0.08
C HIS A 19 -3.09 -23.26 0.30
N ALA A 20 -2.68 -24.35 -0.34
CA ALA A 20 -1.31 -24.86 -0.20
C ALA A 20 -0.22 -23.91 -0.74
N TRP A 21 -0.54 -23.09 -1.75
CA TRP A 21 0.40 -22.09 -2.29
C TRP A 21 0.46 -20.79 -1.47
N ALA A 22 -0.64 -20.36 -0.86
CA ALA A 22 -0.65 -19.19 0.01
C ALA A 22 0.16 -19.45 1.31
N ASP A 23 -0.03 -20.63 1.92
CA ASP A 23 0.71 -21.04 3.12
C ASP A 23 2.22 -21.11 2.85
N THR A 24 2.65 -21.53 1.66
CA THR A 24 4.08 -21.60 1.31
C THR A 24 4.68 -20.24 0.97
N ALA A 25 3.92 -19.32 0.37
CA ALA A 25 4.41 -17.98 0.02
C ALA A 25 4.69 -17.13 1.28
N TRP A 26 3.79 -17.18 2.27
CA TRP A 26 3.98 -16.44 3.53
C TRP A 26 5.15 -16.97 4.35
N GLU A 27 5.27 -18.29 4.51
CA GLU A 27 6.42 -18.88 5.20
C GLU A 27 7.75 -18.58 4.50
N SER A 28 7.78 -18.66 3.16
CA SER A 28 8.94 -18.27 2.35
C SER A 28 9.28 -16.79 2.54
N TYR A 29 8.29 -15.90 2.51
CA TYR A 29 8.48 -14.47 2.78
C TYR A 29 9.09 -14.24 4.17
N LYS A 30 8.50 -14.82 5.23
CA LYS A 30 9.04 -14.70 6.59
C LYS A 30 10.48 -15.20 6.67
N SER A 31 10.78 -16.36 6.10
CA SER A 31 12.13 -16.95 6.14
C SER A 31 13.21 -16.06 5.51
N ARG A 32 12.83 -15.23 4.54
CA ARG A 32 13.75 -14.37 3.78
C ARG A 32 13.83 -12.95 4.33
N PHE A 33 12.72 -12.44 4.89
CA PHE A 33 12.57 -11.01 5.15
C PHE A 33 12.17 -10.68 6.59
N MET A 34 11.67 -11.63 7.38
CA MET A 34 11.26 -11.37 8.76
C MET A 34 12.33 -11.82 9.75
N MET A 35 12.87 -10.86 10.49
CA MET A 35 13.83 -11.11 11.57
C MET A 35 13.13 -11.64 12.83
N PRO A 36 13.83 -12.38 13.71
CA PRO A 36 13.24 -12.93 14.94
C PRO A 36 12.63 -11.89 15.88
N ASP A 37 13.12 -10.66 15.83
CA ASP A 37 12.67 -9.51 16.63
C ASP A 37 11.38 -8.86 16.10
N GLY A 38 10.87 -9.28 14.94
CA GLY A 38 9.67 -8.72 14.31
C GLY A 38 9.93 -7.67 13.23
N ARG A 39 11.19 -7.45 12.87
CA ARG A 39 11.56 -6.50 11.83
C ARG A 39 11.50 -7.12 10.44
N ILE A 40 10.91 -6.42 9.47
CA ILE A 40 11.00 -6.73 8.05
C ILE A 40 12.22 -6.04 7.45
N ILE A 41 13.05 -6.80 6.74
CA ILE A 41 14.28 -6.29 6.12
C ILE A 41 14.13 -6.17 4.60
N ASP A 42 14.50 -5.01 4.08
CA ASP A 42 14.71 -4.81 2.66
C ASP A 42 16.15 -5.21 2.30
N THR A 43 16.33 -6.46 1.90
CA THR A 43 17.64 -6.99 1.48
C THR A 43 18.15 -6.36 0.19
N GLY A 44 17.27 -5.72 -0.60
CA GLY A 44 17.64 -4.98 -1.81
C GLY A 44 18.17 -3.57 -1.51
N ASN A 45 17.94 -3.05 -0.31
CA ASN A 45 18.23 -1.66 0.05
C ASN A 45 19.03 -1.53 1.36
N GLY A 46 19.98 -2.44 1.57
CA GLY A 46 20.91 -2.37 2.72
C GLY A 46 20.34 -2.85 4.05
N ASN A 47 19.37 -3.77 4.03
CA ASN A 47 18.74 -4.40 5.21
C ASN A 47 18.05 -3.40 6.15
N VAL A 48 17.62 -2.26 5.61
CA VAL A 48 16.79 -1.29 6.32
C VAL A 48 15.37 -1.81 6.47
N SER A 49 14.62 -1.12 7.31
CA SER A 49 13.21 -1.43 7.57
C SER A 49 12.40 -0.15 7.48
N HIS A 50 11.17 -0.26 7.01
CA HIS A 50 10.28 0.88 6.81
C HIS A 50 8.87 0.59 7.30
N THR A 51 8.12 1.64 7.61
CA THR A 51 6.70 1.52 7.97
C THR A 51 5.87 0.83 6.89
N GLU A 52 6.18 1.06 5.60
CA GLU A 52 5.58 0.36 4.45
C GLU A 52 5.77 -1.17 4.57
N GLY A 53 7.02 -1.63 4.75
CA GLY A 53 7.35 -3.06 4.88
C GLY A 53 6.70 -3.71 6.11
N GLN A 54 6.69 -3.02 7.25
CA GLN A 54 6.00 -3.48 8.45
C GLN A 54 4.48 -3.59 8.20
N GLY A 55 3.86 -2.56 7.64
CA GLY A 55 2.43 -2.52 7.36
C GLY A 55 1.98 -3.62 6.40
N PHE A 56 2.73 -3.86 5.32
CA PHE A 56 2.45 -4.97 4.40
C PHE A 56 2.55 -6.32 5.09
N ALA A 57 3.63 -6.59 5.82
CA ALA A 57 3.79 -7.86 6.52
C ALA A 57 2.71 -8.07 7.60
N MET A 58 2.27 -7.00 8.29
CA MET A 58 1.15 -7.08 9.23
C MET A 58 -0.15 -7.44 8.53
N LEU A 59 -0.45 -6.86 7.36
CA LEU A 59 -1.61 -7.24 6.54
C LEU A 59 -1.55 -8.71 6.11
N LEU A 60 -0.37 -9.17 5.65
CA LEU A 60 -0.15 -10.55 5.25
C LEU A 60 -0.29 -11.52 6.42
N ALA A 61 0.22 -11.19 7.60
CA ALA A 61 0.07 -12.01 8.80
C ALA A 61 -1.40 -12.19 9.19
N VAL A 62 -2.22 -11.12 9.12
CA VAL A 62 -3.68 -11.25 9.32
C VAL A 62 -4.32 -12.13 8.25
N ALA A 63 -3.96 -11.93 6.97
CA ALA A 63 -4.50 -12.71 5.86
C ALA A 63 -4.19 -14.22 5.95
N ASN A 64 -3.05 -14.58 6.54
CA ASN A 64 -2.64 -15.96 6.79
C ASN A 64 -2.99 -16.46 8.20
N ASN A 65 -3.79 -15.70 8.96
CA ASN A 65 -4.18 -16.02 10.34
C ASN A 65 -2.99 -16.31 11.29
N ASP A 66 -1.84 -15.68 11.05
CA ASP A 66 -0.60 -15.86 11.80
C ASP A 66 -0.46 -14.78 12.89
N ARG A 67 -1.22 -14.95 13.97
CA ARG A 67 -1.18 -14.03 15.12
C ARG A 67 0.21 -13.91 15.76
N PRO A 68 0.99 -14.99 15.98
CA PRO A 68 2.33 -14.88 16.53
C PRO A 68 3.28 -14.00 15.71
N ALA A 69 3.24 -14.09 14.37
CA ALA A 69 4.03 -13.20 13.53
C ALA A 69 3.50 -11.75 13.59
N PHE A 70 2.18 -11.57 13.53
CA PHE A 70 1.57 -10.24 13.65
C PHE A 70 1.98 -9.52 14.93
N ASP A 71 1.94 -10.21 16.08
CA ASP A 71 2.30 -9.64 17.37
C ASP A 71 3.76 -9.19 17.40
N LYS A 72 4.68 -9.98 16.83
CA LYS A 72 6.10 -9.58 16.72
C LYS A 72 6.26 -8.35 15.82
N LEU A 73 5.64 -8.36 14.64
CA LEU A 73 5.68 -7.24 13.70
C LEU A 73 5.17 -5.96 14.36
N TRP A 74 4.01 -6.05 15.03
CA TRP A 74 3.39 -4.93 15.69
C TRP A 74 4.22 -4.40 16.86
N GLN A 75 4.65 -5.29 17.76
CA GLN A 75 5.45 -4.91 18.93
C GLN A 75 6.76 -4.24 18.53
N TRP A 76 7.45 -4.75 17.51
CA TRP A 76 8.66 -4.12 17.00
C TRP A 76 8.37 -2.72 16.44
N THR A 77 7.31 -2.60 15.64
CA THR A 77 6.93 -1.35 14.97
C THR A 77 6.57 -0.27 15.99
N ASP A 78 5.70 -0.59 16.95
CA ASP A 78 5.29 0.36 18.00
C ASP A 78 6.44 0.73 18.93
N LYS A 79 7.26 -0.23 19.34
CA LYS A 79 8.41 0.03 20.22
C LYS A 79 9.49 0.88 19.55
N THR A 80 9.77 0.64 18.27
CA THR A 80 10.97 1.16 17.60
C THR A 80 10.69 2.41 16.77
N LEU A 81 9.53 2.46 16.11
CA LEU A 81 9.21 3.51 15.14
C LEU A 81 8.20 4.53 15.63
N ARG A 82 7.48 4.29 16.74
CA ARG A 82 6.47 5.23 17.22
C ARG A 82 7.05 6.62 17.47
N ASN A 83 6.48 7.61 16.79
CA ASN A 83 6.67 9.01 17.14
C ASN A 83 5.65 9.41 18.22
N LYS A 84 6.13 9.66 19.43
CA LYS A 84 5.28 10.01 20.58
C LYS A 84 4.66 11.40 20.48
N ASP A 85 5.21 12.28 19.63
CA ASP A 85 4.76 13.67 19.54
C ASP A 85 3.45 13.81 18.75
N ASN A 86 3.27 12.98 17.70
CA ASN A 86 2.11 13.05 16.82
C ASN A 86 1.32 11.74 16.70
N GLY A 87 1.81 10.64 17.28
CA GLY A 87 1.13 9.34 17.24
C GLY A 87 1.33 8.57 15.92
N LEU A 88 2.15 9.05 14.99
CA LEU A 88 2.52 8.34 13.75
C LEU A 88 3.84 7.57 13.92
N PHE A 89 4.46 7.10 12.85
CA PHE A 89 5.68 6.31 12.90
C PHE A 89 6.79 6.94 12.07
N TYR A 90 8.01 6.93 12.61
CA TYR A 90 9.21 7.27 11.84
C TYR A 90 9.36 6.27 10.69
N TRP A 91 9.45 6.79 9.48
CA TRP A 91 9.25 5.96 8.28
C TRP A 91 10.36 4.93 8.03
N ARG A 92 11.57 5.15 8.57
CA ARG A 92 12.76 4.34 8.24
C ARG A 92 13.65 4.04 9.45
N TYR A 93 14.10 2.79 9.51
CA TYR A 93 15.10 2.28 10.43
C TYR A 93 16.31 1.73 9.67
N ASN A 94 17.51 2.25 9.97
CA ASN A 94 18.77 1.77 9.43
C ASN A 94 19.60 1.10 10.55
N PRO A 95 19.72 -0.24 10.57
CA PRO A 95 20.37 -0.94 11.67
C PRO A 95 21.86 -0.63 11.83
N VAL A 96 22.54 -0.15 10.78
CA VAL A 96 23.98 0.13 10.79
C VAL A 96 24.31 1.60 11.01
N ALA A 97 23.30 2.48 11.08
CA ALA A 97 23.53 3.91 11.34
C ALA A 97 23.74 4.18 12.84
N PRO A 98 24.57 5.17 13.21
CA PRO A 98 24.75 5.57 14.61
C PRO A 98 23.44 5.97 15.31
N ASN A 99 22.55 6.62 14.57
CA ASN A 99 21.15 6.82 14.93
C ASN A 99 20.29 6.03 13.94
N PRO A 100 19.75 4.86 14.34
CA PRO A 100 18.98 4.02 13.43
C PRO A 100 17.72 4.68 12.89
N VAL A 101 17.18 5.67 13.59
CA VAL A 101 15.97 6.41 13.19
C VAL A 101 16.31 7.89 13.06
N ALA A 102 17.25 8.20 12.16
CA ALA A 102 17.76 9.55 11.98
C ALA A 102 16.71 10.52 11.42
N ASP A 103 15.95 10.07 10.42
CA ASP A 103 14.82 10.82 9.90
C ASP A 103 13.62 10.68 10.84
N LYS A 104 13.05 11.82 11.24
CA LYS A 104 11.93 11.93 12.17
C LYS A 104 10.59 12.17 11.49
N ASN A 105 10.55 12.13 10.17
CA ASN A 105 9.30 12.21 9.40
C ASN A 105 8.58 10.86 9.36
N ASP A 106 7.29 10.91 9.07
CA ASP A 106 6.47 9.74 8.72
C ASP A 106 6.37 9.53 7.21
N ALA A 107 5.80 8.38 6.84
CA ALA A 107 5.34 8.06 5.50
C ALA A 107 3.90 7.54 5.62
N THR A 108 2.94 8.27 5.03
CA THR A 108 1.51 8.09 5.34
C THR A 108 0.91 6.82 4.78
N ASP A 109 1.50 6.23 3.74
CA ASP A 109 1.17 4.89 3.28
C ASP A 109 1.49 3.84 4.33
N GLY A 110 2.70 3.86 4.90
CA GLY A 110 3.12 2.94 5.95
C GLY A 110 2.24 3.07 7.20
N ASP A 111 1.99 4.29 7.65
CA ASP A 111 1.07 4.56 8.77
C ASP A 111 -0.35 4.02 8.49
N THR A 112 -0.85 4.24 7.28
CA THR A 112 -2.17 3.76 6.83
C THR A 112 -2.22 2.23 6.77
N LEU A 113 -1.20 1.56 6.24
CA LEU A 113 -1.11 0.11 6.17
C LEU A 113 -1.08 -0.51 7.58
N ILE A 114 -0.29 0.06 8.49
CA ILE A 114 -0.20 -0.39 9.89
C ILE A 114 -1.56 -0.26 10.58
N ALA A 115 -2.21 0.90 10.48
CA ALA A 115 -3.54 1.11 11.05
C ALA A 115 -4.57 0.15 10.48
N TRP A 116 -4.55 -0.07 9.16
CA TRP A 116 -5.46 -0.99 8.50
C TRP A 116 -5.24 -2.43 8.92
N ALA A 117 -3.98 -2.86 9.06
CA ALA A 117 -3.66 -4.19 9.55
C ALA A 117 -4.17 -4.41 10.99
N LEU A 118 -4.02 -3.42 11.87
CA LEU A 118 -4.54 -3.45 13.24
C LEU A 118 -6.07 -3.55 13.28
N LEU A 119 -6.77 -2.79 12.44
CA LEU A 119 -8.22 -2.88 12.32
C LEU A 119 -8.66 -4.29 11.87
N ARG A 120 -7.99 -4.85 10.87
CA ARG A 120 -8.27 -6.21 10.38
C ARG A 120 -7.93 -7.28 11.43
N ALA A 121 -6.84 -7.10 12.19
CA ALA A 121 -6.45 -7.98 13.28
C ALA A 121 -7.51 -8.00 14.40
N GLN A 122 -8.10 -6.85 14.74
CA GLN A 122 -9.21 -6.79 15.69
C GLN A 122 -10.42 -7.58 15.18
N GLN A 123 -10.75 -7.47 13.89
CA GLN A 123 -11.86 -8.20 13.29
C GLN A 123 -11.60 -9.71 13.26
N GLN A 124 -10.37 -10.12 12.95
CA GLN A 124 -9.97 -11.52 12.83
C GLN A 124 -9.85 -12.23 14.19
N TRP A 125 -9.27 -11.58 15.19
CA TRP A 125 -8.94 -12.21 16.48
C TRP A 125 -9.74 -11.67 17.67
N HIS A 126 -10.68 -10.76 17.44
CA HIS A 126 -11.54 -10.14 18.46
C HIS A 126 -10.80 -9.44 19.61
N GLU A 127 -9.54 -9.07 19.37
CA GLU A 127 -8.68 -8.43 20.36
C GLU A 127 -8.84 -6.90 20.29
N LYS A 128 -9.48 -6.33 21.32
CA LYS A 128 -9.88 -4.90 21.35
C LYS A 128 -8.70 -3.94 21.32
N SER A 129 -7.54 -4.36 21.83
CA SER A 129 -6.34 -3.53 21.87
C SER A 129 -5.85 -3.14 20.46
N TYR A 130 -5.91 -4.05 19.48
CA TYR A 130 -5.56 -3.71 18.08
C TYR A 130 -6.49 -2.64 17.50
N GLY A 131 -7.80 -2.76 17.73
CA GLY A 131 -8.78 -1.77 17.25
C GLY A 131 -8.55 -0.39 17.87
N SER A 132 -8.25 -0.34 19.17
CA SER A 132 -7.94 0.91 19.87
C SER A 132 -6.66 1.56 19.34
N ALA A 133 -5.63 0.76 19.02
CA ALA A 133 -4.41 1.26 18.40
C ALA A 133 -4.66 1.79 16.98
N SER A 134 -5.48 1.10 16.17
CA SER A 134 -5.92 1.59 14.86
C SER A 134 -6.67 2.92 14.96
N ASP A 135 -7.60 3.05 15.90
CA ASP A 135 -8.37 4.29 16.10
C ASP A 135 -7.44 5.47 16.44
N ALA A 136 -6.41 5.25 17.26
CA ALA A 136 -5.42 6.28 17.59
C ALA A 136 -4.57 6.70 16.39
N ILE A 137 -4.11 5.77 15.56
CA ILE A 137 -3.30 6.07 14.37
C ILE A 137 -4.15 6.80 13.32
N THR A 138 -5.36 6.33 13.06
CA THR A 138 -6.27 6.96 12.08
C THR A 138 -6.65 8.39 12.48
N ALA A 139 -6.89 8.65 13.77
CA ALA A 139 -7.08 10.02 14.26
C ALA A 139 -5.83 10.88 14.05
N SER A 140 -4.65 10.31 14.25
CA SER A 140 -3.36 10.99 14.06
C SER A 140 -3.08 11.33 12.58
N LEU A 141 -3.43 10.42 11.65
CA LEU A 141 -3.39 10.65 10.21
C LEU A 141 -4.27 11.84 9.81
N LEU A 142 -5.56 11.81 10.18
CA LEU A 142 -6.48 12.91 9.89
C LEU A 142 -6.00 14.25 10.45
N LYS A 143 -5.43 14.24 11.65
CA LYS A 143 -4.96 15.46 12.34
C LYS A 143 -3.67 16.03 11.73
N SER A 144 -2.73 15.17 11.35
CA SER A 144 -1.35 15.59 11.09
C SER A 144 -0.99 15.59 9.61
N THR A 145 -1.72 14.86 8.77
CA THR A 145 -1.33 14.66 7.37
C THR A 145 -2.44 14.95 6.37
N VAL A 146 -3.69 15.14 6.82
CA VAL A 146 -4.77 15.59 5.95
C VAL A 146 -4.94 17.09 6.04
N VAL A 147 -4.89 17.77 4.89
CA VAL A 147 -5.04 19.22 4.78
C VAL A 147 -6.14 19.60 3.79
N THR A 148 -6.64 20.83 3.90
CA THR A 148 -7.52 21.41 2.88
C THR A 148 -6.67 22.21 1.89
N PHE A 149 -6.67 21.82 0.62
CA PHE A 149 -5.90 22.49 -0.42
C PHE A 149 -6.61 22.38 -1.77
N ALA A 150 -6.57 23.44 -2.58
CA ALA A 150 -7.29 23.52 -3.87
C ALA A 150 -8.78 23.08 -3.77
N GLY A 151 -9.45 23.43 -2.66
CA GLY A 151 -10.85 23.10 -2.42
C GLY A 151 -11.14 21.64 -2.02
N ARG A 152 -10.11 20.82 -1.76
CA ARG A 152 -10.23 19.38 -1.47
C ARG A 152 -9.56 19.00 -0.16
N GLN A 153 -9.97 17.87 0.42
CA GLN A 153 -9.17 17.17 1.44
C GLN A 153 -8.11 16.34 0.75
N VAL A 154 -6.85 16.50 1.16
CA VAL A 154 -5.71 15.79 0.58
C VAL A 154 -4.81 15.25 1.67
N MET A 155 -4.34 14.01 1.51
CA MET A 155 -3.36 13.39 2.40
C MET A 155 -1.96 13.67 1.86
N LEU A 156 -1.14 14.32 2.69
CA LEU A 156 0.27 14.55 2.43
C LEU A 156 1.04 13.22 2.54
N PRO A 157 2.12 13.01 1.78
CA PRO A 157 2.97 11.82 1.89
C PRO A 157 3.69 11.66 3.23
N GLY A 158 3.83 12.74 3.99
CA GLY A 158 4.34 12.78 5.36
C GLY A 158 4.01 14.12 6.01
N ALA A 159 4.10 14.22 7.33
CA ALA A 159 3.75 15.44 8.07
C ALA A 159 4.66 16.64 7.74
N LYS A 160 5.87 16.41 7.22
CA LYS A 160 6.82 17.47 6.84
C LYS A 160 7.36 17.29 5.43
N GLY A 161 7.73 18.39 4.78
CA GLY A 161 8.47 18.40 3.51
C GLY A 161 7.63 18.36 2.23
N PHE A 162 6.32 18.13 2.32
CA PHE A 162 5.44 17.98 1.16
C PHE A 162 4.44 19.12 0.96
N TYR A 163 4.33 20.00 1.95
CA TYR A 163 3.60 21.26 1.82
C TYR A 163 4.61 22.37 1.49
N LEU A 164 4.64 22.82 0.25
CA LEU A 164 5.52 23.88 -0.23
C LEU A 164 4.75 25.20 -0.39
N ASN A 165 5.46 26.28 -0.75
CA ASN A 165 4.88 27.63 -0.79
C ASN A 165 3.73 27.78 -1.80
N ASP A 166 3.86 27.19 -2.99
CA ASP A 166 2.87 27.35 -4.09
C ASP A 166 2.19 26.02 -4.52
N HIS A 167 2.59 24.90 -3.94
CA HIS A 167 2.06 23.57 -4.28
C HIS A 167 2.24 22.55 -3.14
N LEU A 168 1.54 21.43 -3.25
CA LEU A 168 1.78 20.22 -2.49
C LEU A 168 2.43 19.17 -3.39
N ASN A 169 3.44 18.46 -2.88
CA ASN A 169 3.92 17.25 -3.53
C ASN A 169 3.18 16.04 -2.95
N LEU A 170 2.41 15.37 -3.80
CA LEU A 170 1.59 14.21 -3.46
C LEU A 170 2.18 12.95 -4.08
N ASN A 171 1.94 11.81 -3.45
CA ASN A 171 2.21 10.48 -4.01
C ASN A 171 0.87 9.75 -4.17
N PRO A 172 0.30 9.64 -5.39
CA PRO A 172 -1.00 8.99 -5.57
C PRO A 172 -1.00 7.50 -5.21
N SER A 173 0.16 6.86 -5.11
CA SER A 173 0.23 5.48 -4.61
C SER A 173 -0.10 5.36 -3.12
N TYR A 174 -0.08 6.47 -2.37
CA TYR A 174 -0.43 6.51 -0.94
C TYR A 174 -1.94 6.67 -0.73
N PHE A 175 -2.73 6.78 -1.81
CA PHE A 175 -4.18 6.79 -1.75
C PHE A 175 -4.71 5.36 -1.60
N ILE A 176 -4.54 4.81 -0.39
CA ILE A 176 -4.92 3.43 -0.06
C ILE A 176 -6.43 3.36 0.18
N PHE A 177 -7.19 3.49 -0.91
CA PHE A 177 -8.65 3.47 -0.92
C PHE A 177 -9.31 2.34 -0.12
N PRO A 178 -8.86 1.06 -0.15
CA PRO A 178 -9.49 0.01 0.65
C PRO A 178 -9.29 0.21 2.16
N ALA A 179 -8.16 0.80 2.58
CA ALA A 179 -7.94 1.15 3.99
C ALA A 179 -8.86 2.31 4.41
N TRP A 180 -8.97 3.36 3.59
CA TRP A 180 -9.84 4.50 3.88
C TRP A 180 -11.33 4.11 3.95
N GLN A 181 -11.79 3.19 3.09
CA GLN A 181 -13.13 2.61 3.18
C GLN A 181 -13.34 1.88 4.52
N ALA A 182 -12.36 1.07 4.94
CA ALA A 182 -12.43 0.36 6.21
C ALA A 182 -12.42 1.31 7.42
N PHE A 183 -11.62 2.37 7.38
CA PHE A 183 -11.61 3.40 8.42
C PHE A 183 -12.93 4.15 8.50
N ALA A 184 -13.51 4.53 7.35
CA ALA A 184 -14.81 5.19 7.29
C ALA A 184 -15.91 4.34 7.94
N ALA A 185 -15.88 3.01 7.73
CA ALA A 185 -16.82 2.08 8.36
C ALA A 185 -16.61 1.94 9.88
N ARG A 186 -15.43 2.30 10.39
CA ARG A 186 -15.06 2.21 11.81
C ARG A 186 -15.28 3.51 12.58
N THR A 187 -14.78 4.63 12.08
CA THR A 187 -14.73 5.92 12.78
C THR A 187 -14.60 7.09 11.80
N HIS A 188 -14.91 8.32 12.23
CA HIS A 188 -14.77 9.55 11.43
C HIS A 188 -15.33 9.44 9.98
N LEU A 189 -16.48 8.76 9.82
CA LEU A 189 -17.11 8.40 8.55
C LEU A 189 -17.05 9.52 7.50
N THR A 190 -17.47 10.73 7.87
CA THR A 190 -17.54 11.88 6.96
C THR A 190 -16.16 12.32 6.47
N ALA A 191 -15.15 12.35 7.35
CA ALA A 191 -13.80 12.77 6.99
C ALA A 191 -13.14 11.79 6.02
N TRP A 192 -13.20 10.49 6.33
CA TRP A 192 -12.62 9.45 5.48
C TRP A 192 -13.34 9.33 4.13
N ARG A 193 -14.69 9.40 4.11
CA ARG A 193 -15.43 9.41 2.84
C ARG A 193 -15.10 10.63 1.99
N LYS A 194 -14.94 11.80 2.60
CA LYS A 194 -14.55 13.01 1.86
C LYS A 194 -13.13 12.89 1.30
N LEU A 195 -12.17 12.43 2.10
CA LEU A 195 -10.80 12.19 1.64
C LEU A 195 -10.75 11.18 0.49
N GLN A 196 -11.49 10.07 0.59
CA GLN A 196 -11.59 9.07 -0.47
C GLN A 196 -12.18 9.66 -1.76
N SER A 197 -13.30 10.38 -1.66
CA SER A 197 -13.95 10.99 -2.83
C SER A 197 -13.05 12.04 -3.49
N ASP A 198 -12.39 12.89 -2.71
CA ASP A 198 -11.47 13.90 -3.23
C ASP A 198 -10.21 13.26 -3.84
N GLY A 199 -9.66 12.20 -3.22
CA GLY A 199 -8.52 11.45 -3.74
C GLY A 199 -8.83 10.73 -5.06
N GLN A 200 -10.02 10.13 -5.20
CA GLN A 200 -10.48 9.53 -6.46
C GLN A 200 -10.66 10.60 -7.55
N ALA A 201 -11.22 11.76 -7.21
CA ALA A 201 -11.39 12.86 -8.15
C ALA A 201 -10.05 13.46 -8.59
N LEU A 202 -9.07 13.58 -7.68
CA LEU A 202 -7.72 14.00 -8.01
C LEU A 202 -7.04 12.98 -8.92
N LEU A 203 -7.04 11.70 -8.55
CA LEU A 203 -6.42 10.63 -9.32
C LEU A 203 -6.99 10.54 -10.75
N GLY A 204 -8.30 10.72 -10.92
CA GLY A 204 -8.94 10.76 -12.24
C GLY A 204 -8.45 11.87 -13.17
N ASN A 205 -7.79 12.90 -12.62
CA ASN A 205 -7.19 14.01 -13.36
C ASN A 205 -5.64 13.95 -13.43
N MET A 206 -5.01 12.92 -12.85
CA MET A 206 -3.56 12.70 -12.89
C MET A 206 -3.17 11.85 -14.11
N ALA A 207 -3.21 12.45 -15.30
CA ALA A 207 -2.93 11.77 -16.55
C ALA A 207 -2.01 12.62 -17.45
N TRP A 208 -0.82 12.09 -17.75
CA TRP A 208 0.15 12.78 -18.60
C TRP A 208 0.70 11.91 -19.73
N GLY A 209 1.21 12.57 -20.77
CA GLY A 209 1.84 11.92 -21.92
C GLY A 209 0.89 11.03 -22.73
N LYS A 210 1.45 10.20 -23.61
CA LYS A 210 0.68 9.29 -24.48
C LYS A 210 0.01 8.16 -23.70
N SER A 211 0.60 7.75 -22.57
CA SER A 211 0.08 6.66 -21.74
C SER A 211 -1.12 7.08 -20.88
N GLN A 212 -1.32 8.39 -20.67
CA GLN A 212 -2.38 8.91 -19.79
C GLN A 212 -2.34 8.31 -18.38
N LEU A 213 -1.12 8.02 -17.89
CA LEU A 213 -0.88 7.48 -16.56
C LEU A 213 -0.44 8.56 -15.57
N PRO A 214 -0.71 8.36 -14.26
CA PRO A 214 -0.07 9.15 -13.22
C PRO A 214 1.42 8.80 -13.10
N SER A 215 2.22 9.78 -12.69
CA SER A 215 3.59 9.57 -12.23
C SER A 215 3.64 9.21 -10.74
N ASP A 216 4.80 8.72 -10.27
CA ASP A 216 5.05 8.39 -8.86
C ASP A 216 4.79 9.58 -7.92
N TRP A 217 5.21 10.78 -8.34
CA TRP A 217 5.04 12.01 -7.57
C TRP A 217 4.35 13.08 -8.42
N VAL A 218 3.40 13.79 -7.81
CA VAL A 218 2.54 14.79 -8.48
C VAL A 218 2.51 16.07 -7.65
N ALA A 219 2.84 17.19 -8.27
CA ALA A 219 2.66 18.51 -7.71
C ALA A 219 1.22 18.99 -7.94
N LEU A 220 0.52 19.39 -6.86
CA LEU A 220 -0.81 20.01 -6.89
C LEU A 220 -0.69 21.49 -6.50
N ARG A 221 -1.04 22.40 -7.40
CA ARG A 221 -1.05 23.85 -7.16
C ARG A 221 -2.38 24.31 -6.54
N ALA A 222 -2.37 25.48 -5.89
CA ALA A 222 -3.54 26.00 -5.15
C ALA A 222 -4.77 26.27 -6.05
N ASP A 223 -4.56 26.50 -7.35
CA ASP A 223 -5.61 26.65 -8.37
C ASP A 223 -6.16 25.29 -8.87
N GLY A 224 -5.65 24.18 -8.36
CA GLY A 224 -6.05 22.82 -8.74
C GLY A 224 -5.26 22.24 -9.91
N LYS A 225 -4.34 23.00 -10.53
CA LYS A 225 -3.49 22.47 -11.59
C LYS A 225 -2.55 21.40 -11.03
N MET A 226 -2.43 20.28 -11.75
CA MET A 226 -1.51 19.20 -11.42
C MET A 226 -0.47 18.99 -12.52
N GLU A 227 0.76 18.71 -12.11
CA GLU A 227 1.88 18.33 -12.98
C GLU A 227 2.76 17.28 -12.29
N PRO A 228 3.52 16.44 -13.01
CA PRO A 228 4.53 15.60 -12.38
C PRO A 228 5.46 16.46 -11.52
N ALA A 229 5.72 16.03 -10.29
CA ALA A 229 6.60 16.76 -9.39
C ALA A 229 8.02 16.84 -9.97
N LYS A 230 8.71 17.98 -9.78
CA LYS A 230 9.97 18.30 -10.48
C LYS A 230 11.19 17.65 -9.83
N GLU A 231 11.06 17.28 -8.57
CA GLU A 231 12.12 16.74 -7.73
C GLU A 231 12.38 15.25 -8.01
N TRP A 232 11.46 14.57 -8.71
CA TRP A 232 11.57 13.15 -9.06
C TRP A 232 11.49 12.92 -10.58
N PRO A 233 12.07 11.81 -11.08
CA PRO A 233 11.88 11.41 -12.47
C PRO A 233 10.39 11.27 -12.82
N THR A 234 9.97 11.91 -13.90
CA THR A 234 8.58 11.85 -14.41
C THR A 234 8.27 10.47 -15.00
N ARG A 235 7.91 9.50 -14.16
CA ARG A 235 7.66 8.11 -14.53
C ARG A 235 6.51 7.52 -13.72
N MET A 236 5.82 6.55 -14.31
CA MET A 236 5.01 5.58 -13.60
C MET A 236 5.93 4.40 -13.30
N SER A 237 6.31 4.18 -12.04
CA SER A 237 7.27 3.14 -11.69
C SER A 237 6.89 2.41 -10.39
N PHE A 238 7.85 2.21 -9.47
CA PHE A 238 7.70 1.37 -8.28
C PHE A 238 6.65 1.88 -7.28
N ASP A 239 6.38 3.19 -7.27
CA ASP A 239 5.30 3.74 -6.45
C ASP A 239 3.97 3.61 -7.19
N ALA A 240 3.85 4.24 -8.36
CA ALA A 240 2.59 4.37 -9.08
C ALA A 240 1.99 3.02 -9.53
N ILE A 241 2.80 1.95 -9.63
CA ILE A 241 2.29 0.60 -9.90
C ILE A 241 1.32 0.08 -8.82
N ARG A 242 1.36 0.61 -7.59
CA ARG A 242 0.40 0.25 -6.53
C ARG A 242 -0.96 0.91 -6.70
N ILE A 243 -1.08 1.96 -7.52
CA ILE A 243 -2.35 2.66 -7.77
C ILE A 243 -3.43 1.70 -8.32
N PRO A 244 -3.21 0.98 -9.45
CA PRO A 244 -4.23 0.04 -9.94
C PRO A 244 -4.54 -1.08 -8.95
N LEU A 245 -3.56 -1.52 -8.15
CA LEU A 245 -3.79 -2.50 -7.08
C LEU A 245 -4.81 -1.97 -6.06
N TYR A 246 -4.61 -0.75 -5.53
CA TYR A 246 -5.53 -0.19 -4.53
C TYR A 246 -6.88 0.22 -5.11
N VAL A 247 -6.92 0.72 -6.34
CA VAL A 247 -8.18 0.99 -7.05
C VAL A 247 -8.96 -0.32 -7.20
N TYR A 248 -8.36 -1.36 -7.77
CA TYR A 248 -9.01 -2.65 -7.98
C TYR A 248 -9.47 -3.29 -6.66
N TRP A 249 -8.63 -3.25 -5.62
CA TRP A 249 -8.98 -3.80 -4.31
C TRP A 249 -10.18 -3.07 -3.68
N SER A 250 -10.31 -1.76 -3.92
CA SER A 250 -11.44 -0.98 -3.40
C SER A 250 -12.72 -1.12 -4.22
N ASP A 251 -12.60 -1.18 -5.55
CA ASP A 251 -13.69 -1.35 -6.51
C ASP A 251 -13.14 -1.87 -7.85
N PRO A 252 -13.30 -3.18 -8.14
CA PRO A 252 -12.86 -3.79 -9.39
C PRO A 252 -13.54 -3.22 -10.65
N LYS A 253 -14.62 -2.45 -10.51
CA LYS A 253 -15.37 -1.83 -11.61
C LYS A 253 -15.06 -0.34 -11.76
N SER A 254 -14.10 0.19 -11.01
CA SER A 254 -13.77 1.60 -11.04
C SER A 254 -13.26 2.03 -12.42
N SER A 255 -13.78 3.13 -12.96
CA SER A 255 -13.27 3.75 -14.19
C SER A 255 -11.83 4.28 -14.05
N LEU A 256 -11.30 4.37 -12.83
CA LEU A 256 -9.90 4.74 -12.58
C LEU A 256 -8.90 3.65 -13.05
N LEU A 257 -9.37 2.43 -13.36
CA LEU A 257 -8.54 1.36 -13.94
C LEU A 257 -8.31 1.53 -15.45
N THR A 258 -9.16 2.30 -16.14
CA THR A 258 -9.14 2.43 -17.61
C THR A 258 -7.78 2.81 -18.20
N PRO A 259 -6.97 3.72 -17.61
CA PRO A 259 -5.64 4.02 -18.15
C PRO A 259 -4.71 2.79 -18.19
N VAL A 260 -4.74 1.93 -17.17
CA VAL A 260 -3.88 0.75 -17.08
C VAL A 260 -4.41 -0.40 -17.95
N GLU A 261 -5.73 -0.57 -18.03
CA GLU A 261 -6.37 -1.56 -18.91
C GLU A 261 -5.99 -1.35 -20.39
N LYS A 262 -5.81 -0.10 -20.82
CA LYS A 262 -5.36 0.23 -22.19
C LYS A 262 -3.91 -0.16 -22.46
N LEU A 263 -3.08 -0.35 -21.42
CA LEU A 263 -1.68 -0.75 -21.57
C LEU A 263 -1.51 -2.26 -21.71
N VAL A 264 -2.39 -3.07 -21.10
CA VAL A 264 -2.26 -4.53 -21.12
C VAL A 264 -2.28 -5.10 -22.55
N PRO A 265 -3.22 -4.74 -23.43
CA PRO A 265 -3.19 -5.17 -24.83
C PRO A 265 -1.94 -4.66 -25.59
N ALA A 266 -1.47 -3.45 -25.28
CA ALA A 266 -0.28 -2.88 -25.90
C ALA A 266 1.00 -3.61 -25.50
N LEU A 267 1.10 -4.07 -24.25
CA LEU A 267 2.21 -4.89 -23.75
C LEU A 267 2.21 -6.28 -24.40
N SER A 268 1.04 -6.92 -24.51
CA SER A 268 0.89 -8.21 -25.20
C SER A 268 1.29 -8.12 -26.68
N ALA A 269 0.86 -7.08 -27.39
CA ALA A 269 1.22 -6.86 -28.79
C ALA A 269 2.73 -6.56 -29.00
N SER A 270 3.36 -5.87 -28.05
CA SER A 270 4.81 -5.58 -28.10
C SER A 270 5.68 -6.81 -27.81
N ALA A 271 5.21 -7.73 -26.96
CA ALA A 271 5.88 -9.00 -26.68
C ALA A 271 5.86 -9.93 -27.90
N ASP A 272 4.76 -9.92 -28.68
CA ASP A 272 4.63 -10.69 -29.91
C ASP A 272 5.47 -10.09 -31.08
N ALA A 273 5.72 -8.78 -31.07
CA ALA A 273 6.52 -8.11 -32.09
C ALA A 273 8.05 -8.30 -31.91
N GLY A 274 8.50 -8.80 -30.75
CA GLY A 274 9.91 -8.99 -30.42
C GLY A 274 10.50 -10.37 -30.75
N VAL A 275 9.71 -11.31 -31.29
CA VAL A 275 10.20 -12.65 -31.65
C VAL A 275 10.36 -12.74 -33.17
N ASP A 276 11.52 -12.35 -33.69
CA ASP A 276 11.90 -12.67 -35.06
C ASP A 276 12.23 -14.17 -35.15
N LYS A 277 11.23 -14.99 -35.52
CA LYS A 277 11.36 -16.44 -35.70
C LYS A 277 12.12 -16.83 -36.99
N ARG A 278 13.04 -15.99 -37.48
CA ARG A 278 13.74 -16.21 -38.77
C ARG A 278 15.22 -16.54 -38.71
N GLU A 279 15.80 -16.76 -37.52
CA GLU A 279 17.21 -17.20 -37.41
C GLU A 279 17.42 -18.68 -37.03
N TYR A 280 16.40 -19.53 -37.18
CA TYR A 280 16.60 -20.99 -37.16
C TYR A 280 15.91 -21.65 -38.35
N ARG A 281 16.57 -21.60 -39.51
CA ARG A 281 16.45 -22.59 -40.58
C ARG A 281 17.83 -22.90 -41.14
#